data_AF-A0A261Q4S7-F1
#
_entry.id   AF-A0A261Q4S7-F1
#
_cell.length_a   1.000
_cell.length_b   1.000
_cell.length_c   1.000
_cell.angle_alpha   90.00
_cell.angle_beta   90.00
_cell.angle_gamma   90.00
#
_symmetry.space_group_name_H-M   'P 1'
#
loop_
_entity.id
_entity.type
_entity.pdbx_description
1 polymer ?
#
loop_
_entity_poly.entity_id
_entity_poly.type
_entity_poly.pdbx_seq_one_letter_code
_entity_poly.pdbx_strand_id
1 'polypeptide(L)'
;MHKHSWTLLLGMFVVSACSGTHYYTARSTGSALLAVTDPSNPSLVSGPGSNLAQYLQTYHDSLDRSMNQVLVQSAKYLKKGGVESELGDLLTDLFREQAQKRYGATIDLAHMNNGGIRSELPAGNLTLRNVYEIMPFDNDLVVLTVSGETMRQFIEYLAARQDPQSGLKLVLDKDTKKPLEISVNGQPFDPQKTYRILVSDYVATGGDSAFFLKNSLKSEPLNYLMRDAIRDYFVSKGQQHQILNPQLDGRTTLR
;
A
#
# COMPACT_ATOMS: atom_id res chain seq x y z
N MET A 1 72.65 -42.12 -53.60
CA MET A 1 71.97 -42.38 -54.89
C MET A 1 70.52 -41.92 -54.76
N HIS A 2 70.09 -40.98 -55.61
CA HIS A 2 68.71 -40.58 -55.96
C HIS A 2 67.78 -40.06 -54.83
N LYS A 3 66.88 -39.06 -55.02
CA LYS A 3 66.55 -38.09 -56.08
C LYS A 3 65.40 -37.22 -55.51
N HIS A 4 65.42 -35.91 -55.77
CA HIS A 4 64.28 -34.96 -55.93
C HIS A 4 63.21 -34.85 -54.80
N SER A 5 62.44 -33.78 -54.59
CA SER A 5 62.07 -32.63 -55.42
C SER A 5 61.62 -31.45 -54.53
N TRP A 6 61.57 -30.30 -55.17
CA TRP A 6 61.30 -28.93 -54.72
C TRP A 6 59.80 -28.64 -54.59
N THR A 7 59.38 -27.82 -53.61
CA THR A 7 58.28 -26.83 -53.78
C THR A 7 58.19 -25.84 -52.61
N LEU A 8 58.29 -24.54 -52.96
CA LEU A 8 57.84 -23.39 -52.18
C LEU A 8 56.31 -23.45 -51.96
N LEU A 9 55.82 -22.99 -50.81
CA LEU A 9 54.56 -22.24 -50.76
C LEU A 9 54.46 -21.36 -49.50
N LEU A 10 54.34 -20.07 -49.79
CA LEU A 10 54.05 -18.93 -48.92
C LEU A 10 52.64 -19.10 -48.31
N GLY A 11 52.48 -18.91 -46.99
CA GLY A 11 51.19 -19.09 -46.32
C GLY A 11 50.98 -18.13 -45.15
N MET A 12 50.48 -16.95 -45.49
CA MET A 12 50.05 -15.84 -44.65
C MET A 12 49.02 -16.30 -43.59
N PHE A 13 49.38 -16.33 -42.30
CA PHE A 13 48.41 -16.56 -41.22
C PHE A 13 47.70 -15.24 -40.87
N VAL A 14 46.52 -15.07 -41.48
CA VAL A 14 45.57 -13.99 -41.22
C VAL A 14 44.95 -14.17 -39.83
N VAL A 15 44.98 -13.10 -39.04
CA VAL A 15 44.24 -12.95 -37.78
C VAL A 15 42.75 -13.01 -38.09
N SER A 16 42.09 -14.11 -37.74
CA SER A 16 40.63 -14.23 -37.84
C SER A 16 40.02 -13.73 -36.53
N ALA A 17 39.48 -12.51 -36.55
CA ALA A 17 38.57 -12.02 -35.53
C ALA A 17 37.25 -12.79 -35.66
N CYS A 18 36.93 -13.62 -34.67
CA CYS A 18 35.63 -14.28 -34.59
C CYS A 18 34.54 -13.21 -34.36
N SER A 19 33.77 -12.89 -35.39
CA SER A 19 32.44 -12.29 -35.23
C SER A 19 31.50 -13.37 -34.70
N GLY A 20 31.34 -13.43 -33.37
CA GLY A 20 30.36 -14.28 -32.73
C GLY A 20 28.95 -13.89 -33.18
N THR A 21 28.34 -14.71 -34.03
CA THR A 21 26.91 -14.60 -34.32
C THR A 21 26.16 -15.11 -33.09
N HIS A 22 25.57 -14.20 -32.32
CA HIS A 22 24.73 -14.57 -31.19
C HIS A 22 23.34 -14.98 -31.68
N TYR A 23 23.03 -16.27 -31.59
CA TYR A 23 21.68 -16.76 -31.76
C TYR A 23 20.93 -16.65 -30.43
N TYR A 24 19.95 -15.77 -30.36
CA TYR A 24 18.95 -15.81 -29.30
C TYR A 24 17.84 -16.75 -29.76
N THR A 25 17.68 -17.89 -29.09
CA THR A 25 16.41 -18.61 -29.19
C THR A 25 15.39 -17.83 -28.39
N ALA A 26 14.49 -17.12 -29.06
CA ALA A 26 13.25 -16.71 -28.41
C ALA A 26 12.55 -18.00 -27.97
N ARG A 27 12.53 -18.25 -26.65
CA ARG A 27 11.66 -19.27 -26.10
C ARG A 27 10.25 -18.76 -26.36
N SER A 28 9.61 -19.28 -27.41
CA SER A 28 8.16 -19.24 -27.50
C SER A 28 7.68 -19.95 -26.24
N THR A 29 7.30 -19.18 -25.23
CA THR A 29 6.40 -19.68 -24.19
C THR A 29 5.14 -20.04 -24.95
N GLY A 30 5.00 -21.31 -25.32
CA GLY A 30 3.77 -21.79 -25.93
C GLY A 30 2.64 -21.41 -25.00
N SER A 31 1.81 -20.47 -25.42
CA SER A 31 0.59 -20.13 -24.71
C SER A 31 -0.30 -21.35 -24.80
N ALA A 32 -0.37 -22.14 -23.72
CA ALA A 32 -1.38 -23.17 -23.61
C ALA A 32 -2.73 -22.45 -23.51
N LEU A 33 -3.49 -22.48 -24.61
CA LEU A 33 -4.87 -22.00 -24.61
C LEU A 33 -5.67 -22.94 -23.71
N LEU A 34 -6.04 -22.44 -22.53
CA LEU A 34 -6.92 -23.15 -21.62
C LEU A 34 -8.35 -22.78 -22.03
N ALA A 35 -9.11 -23.77 -22.52
CA ALA A 35 -10.50 -23.56 -22.88
C ALA A 35 -11.32 -23.23 -21.63
N VAL A 36 -11.95 -22.05 -21.61
CA VAL A 36 -12.93 -21.66 -20.58
C VAL A 36 -14.31 -21.96 -21.16
N THR A 37 -14.94 -23.04 -20.72
CA THR A 37 -16.33 -23.36 -21.09
C THR A 37 -17.29 -22.60 -20.19
N ASP A 38 -18.20 -21.84 -20.81
CA ASP A 38 -19.35 -21.22 -20.16
C ASP A 38 -20.22 -22.28 -19.45
N PRO A 39 -20.47 -22.18 -18.13
CA PRO A 39 -21.30 -23.14 -17.40
C PRO A 39 -22.74 -23.23 -17.91
N SER A 40 -23.21 -22.23 -18.69
CA SER A 40 -24.56 -22.17 -19.22
C SER A 40 -24.77 -22.93 -20.54
N ASN A 41 -23.70 -23.46 -21.17
CA ASN A 41 -23.80 -24.21 -22.41
C ASN A 41 -22.99 -25.53 -22.39
N PRO A 42 -23.61 -26.67 -22.01
CA PRO A 42 -22.92 -27.96 -21.86
C PRO A 42 -22.41 -28.57 -23.17
N SER A 43 -22.77 -27.99 -24.32
CA SER A 43 -22.49 -28.56 -25.65
C SER A 43 -21.05 -28.35 -26.14
N LEU A 44 -20.20 -27.67 -25.37
CA LEU A 44 -18.78 -27.44 -25.68
C LEU A 44 -17.82 -28.32 -24.85
N VAL A 45 -18.35 -29.30 -24.12
CA VAL A 45 -17.56 -30.20 -23.27
C VAL A 45 -17.02 -31.38 -24.10
N SER A 46 -15.97 -31.12 -24.88
CA SER A 46 -15.08 -32.17 -25.38
C SER A 46 -13.67 -31.62 -25.58
N GLY A 47 -12.91 -31.57 -24.49
CA GLY A 47 -11.50 -31.17 -24.42
C GLY A 47 -10.97 -31.34 -22.99
N PRO A 48 -9.65 -31.35 -22.74
CA PRO A 48 -9.05 -31.72 -21.46
C PRO A 48 -9.30 -30.65 -20.37
N GLY A 49 -10.53 -30.57 -19.88
CA GLY A 49 -10.97 -29.69 -18.79
C GLY A 49 -10.46 -30.13 -17.41
N SER A 50 -9.85 -31.30 -17.29
CA SER A 50 -9.19 -31.76 -16.06
C SER A 50 -7.87 -31.02 -15.76
N ASN A 51 -7.26 -30.38 -16.76
CA ASN A 51 -5.94 -29.78 -16.60
C ASN A 51 -5.97 -28.32 -16.12
N LEU A 52 -7.03 -27.55 -16.43
CA LEU A 52 -7.17 -26.16 -15.98
C LEU A 52 -7.44 -26.06 -14.47
N ALA A 53 -8.38 -26.87 -13.97
CA ALA A 53 -8.71 -26.88 -12.54
C ALA A 53 -7.50 -27.29 -11.70
N GLN A 54 -6.78 -28.34 -12.10
CA GLN A 54 -5.57 -28.79 -11.43
C GLN A 54 -4.41 -27.78 -11.52
N TYR A 55 -4.25 -27.12 -12.68
CA TYR A 55 -3.30 -26.03 -12.86
C TYR A 55 -3.61 -24.88 -11.90
N LEU A 56 -4.86 -24.40 -11.86
CA LEU A 56 -5.29 -23.33 -10.96
C LEU A 56 -5.19 -23.71 -9.49
N GLN A 57 -5.40 -24.98 -9.14
CA GLN A 57 -5.32 -25.46 -7.75
C GLN A 57 -3.94 -25.21 -7.15
N THR A 58 -2.87 -25.44 -7.90
CA THR A 58 -1.49 -25.22 -7.38
C THR A 58 -1.24 -23.75 -7.07
N TYR A 59 -1.74 -22.84 -7.91
CA TYR A 59 -1.66 -21.40 -7.65
C TYR A 59 -2.54 -21.00 -6.46
N HIS A 60 -3.76 -21.53 -6.39
CA HIS A 60 -4.67 -21.30 -5.27
C HIS A 60 -4.02 -21.71 -3.95
N ASP A 61 -3.48 -22.93 -3.85
CA ASP A 61 -2.85 -23.44 -2.64
C ASP A 61 -1.62 -22.62 -2.22
N SER A 62 -0.81 -22.18 -3.20
CA SER A 62 0.35 -21.33 -2.93
C SER A 62 -0.05 -19.94 -2.44
N LEU A 63 -1.08 -19.35 -3.06
CA LEU A 63 -1.63 -18.06 -2.64
C LEU A 63 -2.28 -18.17 -1.26
N ASP A 64 -3.08 -19.19 -1.02
CA ASP A 64 -3.74 -19.41 0.25
C ASP A 64 -2.75 -19.61 1.39
N ARG A 65 -1.67 -20.36 1.15
CA ARG A 65 -0.60 -20.51 2.14
C ARG A 65 0.03 -19.16 2.50
N SER A 66 0.30 -18.32 1.49
CA SER A 66 0.88 -16.98 1.70
C SER A 66 -0.10 -16.05 2.41
N MET A 67 -1.37 -16.05 1.99
CA MET A 67 -2.43 -15.21 2.53
C MET A 67 -2.80 -15.60 3.96
N ASN A 68 -2.69 -16.86 4.33
CA ASN A 68 -2.98 -17.34 5.68
C ASN A 68 -1.77 -17.26 6.64
N GLN A 69 -0.65 -16.69 6.20
CA GLN A 69 0.48 -16.40 7.09
C GLN A 69 0.04 -15.41 8.18
N VAL A 70 0.15 -15.82 9.44
CA VAL A 70 -0.09 -14.96 10.61
C VAL A 70 1.05 -13.96 10.74
N LEU A 71 0.70 -12.68 10.86
CA LEU A 71 1.65 -11.57 10.97
C LEU A 71 1.73 -11.02 12.40
N VAL A 72 0.58 -10.90 13.08
CA VAL A 72 0.46 -10.37 14.45
C VAL A 72 -0.85 -10.85 15.08
N GLN A 73 -1.05 -10.62 16.38
CA GLN A 73 -2.33 -10.86 17.05
C GLN A 73 -3.02 -9.56 17.45
N SER A 74 -4.35 -9.53 17.41
CA SER A 74 -5.18 -8.47 17.97
C SER A 74 -5.85 -8.96 19.26
N ALA A 75 -5.81 -8.15 20.32
CA ALA A 75 -6.44 -8.47 21.61
C ALA A 75 -7.97 -8.45 21.53
N LYS A 76 -8.53 -7.69 20.57
CA LYS A 76 -9.98 -7.46 20.43
C LYS A 76 -10.36 -7.27 18.96
N TYR A 77 -11.65 -7.32 18.69
CA TYR A 77 -12.21 -6.93 17.40
C TYR A 77 -12.04 -5.43 17.21
N LEU A 78 -11.53 -4.99 16.05
CA LEU A 78 -11.30 -3.59 15.74
C LEU A 78 -12.28 -3.13 14.66
N LYS A 79 -13.25 -2.32 15.10
CA LYS A 79 -14.29 -1.74 14.25
C LYS A 79 -13.82 -0.45 13.58
N LYS A 80 -14.46 -0.10 12.45
CA LYS A 80 -14.25 1.19 11.78
C LYS A 80 -15.45 2.11 11.92
N GLY A 81 -15.21 3.41 11.81
CA GLY A 81 -16.26 4.43 11.69
C GLY A 81 -16.82 4.92 13.02
N GLY A 82 -17.74 5.88 12.92
CA GLY A 82 -18.07 6.77 14.05
C GLY A 82 -17.13 7.97 14.09
N VAL A 83 -17.19 8.72 15.20
CA VAL A 83 -16.38 9.94 15.40
C VAL A 83 -14.90 9.60 15.61
N GLU A 84 -14.64 8.49 16.27
CA GLU A 84 -13.33 7.91 16.58
C GLU A 84 -13.51 6.39 16.64
N SER A 85 -12.53 5.61 16.18
CA SER A 85 -12.63 4.15 16.14
C SER A 85 -11.27 3.50 16.28
N GLU A 86 -11.22 2.36 16.94
CA GLU A 86 -9.95 1.69 17.26
C GLU A 86 -9.17 1.30 16.01
N LEU A 87 -9.87 0.90 14.93
CA LEU A 87 -9.22 0.60 13.67
C LEU A 87 -8.73 1.85 12.96
N GLY A 88 -9.52 2.92 12.98
CA GLY A 88 -9.14 4.21 12.41
C GLY A 88 -7.87 4.75 13.06
N ASP A 89 -7.81 4.76 14.39
CA ASP A 89 -6.68 5.25 15.16
C ASP A 89 -5.44 4.39 14.94
N LEU A 90 -5.59 3.05 14.97
CA LEU A 90 -4.49 2.13 14.69
C LEU A 90 -3.87 2.40 13.32
N LEU A 91 -4.69 2.56 12.28
CA LEU A 91 -4.22 2.77 10.91
C LEU A 91 -3.53 4.13 10.75
N THR A 92 -4.11 5.21 11.27
CA THR A 92 -3.51 6.54 11.12
C THR A 92 -2.24 6.69 11.95
N ASP A 93 -2.16 6.04 13.11
CA ASP A 93 -0.95 5.98 13.92
C ASP A 93 0.16 5.19 13.22
N LEU A 94 -0.16 3.99 12.71
CA LEU A 94 0.84 3.17 12.01
C LEU A 94 1.31 3.82 10.71
N PHE A 95 0.43 4.46 9.94
CA PHE A 95 0.84 5.17 8.72
C PHE A 95 1.78 6.30 9.03
N ARG A 96 1.45 7.10 10.05
CA ARG A 96 2.32 8.18 10.51
C ARG A 96 3.67 7.66 10.98
N GLU A 97 3.70 6.60 11.78
CA GLU A 97 4.94 5.98 12.26
C GLU A 97 5.82 5.51 11.10
N GLN A 98 5.24 4.74 10.18
CA GLN A 98 5.95 4.13 9.05
C GLN A 98 6.40 5.17 8.03
N ALA A 99 5.56 6.17 7.75
CA ALA A 99 5.91 7.28 6.87
C ALA A 99 7.04 8.13 7.47
N GLN A 100 7.03 8.44 8.77
CA GLN A 100 8.11 9.17 9.41
C GLN A 100 9.45 8.43 9.32
N LYS A 101 9.45 7.11 9.53
CA LYS A 101 10.65 6.27 9.38
C LYS A 101 11.22 6.34 7.96
N ARG A 102 10.35 6.34 6.95
CA ARG A 102 10.75 6.37 5.54
C ARG A 102 11.14 7.77 5.05
N TYR A 103 10.41 8.79 5.48
CA TYR A 103 10.61 10.19 5.09
C TYR A 103 11.81 10.82 5.83
N GLY A 104 12.14 10.34 7.03
CA GLY A 104 13.27 10.83 7.82
C GLY A 104 13.01 12.17 8.52
N ALA A 105 11.75 12.60 8.62
CA ALA A 105 11.36 13.80 9.36
C ALA A 105 9.98 13.63 10.01
N THR A 106 9.69 14.49 10.98
CA THR A 106 8.40 14.52 11.68
C THR A 106 7.26 14.85 10.72
N ILE A 107 6.18 14.09 10.83
CA ILE A 107 4.89 14.31 10.18
C ILE A 107 3.92 14.72 11.28
N ASP A 108 3.29 15.87 11.11
CA ASP A 108 2.47 16.49 12.15
C ASP A 108 1.13 15.76 12.32
N LEU A 109 0.55 15.31 11.21
CA LEU A 109 -0.75 14.67 11.18
C LEU A 109 -0.80 13.60 10.09
N ALA A 110 -1.49 12.47 10.32
CA ALA A 110 -1.88 11.55 9.26
C ALA A 110 -3.39 11.41 9.17
N HIS A 111 -3.89 11.20 7.96
CA HIS A 111 -5.30 11.02 7.66
C HIS A 111 -5.51 9.75 6.84
N MET A 112 -6.64 9.11 7.07
CA MET A 112 -7.15 8.02 6.26
C MET A 112 -8.63 8.28 6.01
N ASN A 113 -9.06 8.26 4.75
CA ASN A 113 -10.48 8.38 4.43
C ASN A 113 -11.23 7.09 4.80
N ASN A 114 -12.41 7.21 5.44
CA ASN A 114 -13.21 6.07 5.88
C ASN A 114 -13.55 5.08 4.75
N GLY A 115 -13.73 5.58 3.53
CA GLY A 115 -14.03 4.78 2.34
C GLY A 115 -12.87 3.87 1.90
N GLY A 116 -11.64 4.22 2.25
CA GLY A 116 -10.45 3.41 1.98
C GLY A 116 -10.27 2.23 2.94
N ILE A 117 -10.93 2.23 4.10
CA ILE A 117 -10.94 1.09 5.04
C ILE A 117 -12.09 0.15 4.65
N ARG A 118 -11.73 -1.02 4.09
CA ARG A 118 -12.68 -1.90 3.40
C ARG A 118 -13.20 -3.06 4.24
N SER A 119 -12.47 -3.42 5.30
CA SER A 119 -12.86 -4.45 6.25
C SER A 119 -12.48 -4.03 7.66
N GLU A 120 -13.09 -4.67 8.64
CA GLU A 120 -12.71 -4.59 10.06
C GLU A 120 -11.69 -5.69 10.39
N LEU A 121 -11.06 -5.63 11.56
CA LEU A 121 -10.08 -6.66 11.95
C LEU A 121 -10.61 -7.54 13.08
N PRO A 122 -10.53 -8.88 12.94
CA PRO A 122 -10.96 -9.79 13.98
C PRO A 122 -10.03 -9.75 15.21
N ALA A 123 -10.51 -10.27 16.34
CA ALA A 123 -9.63 -10.62 17.45
C ALA A 123 -8.80 -11.87 17.10
N GLY A 124 -7.64 -12.05 17.75
CA GLY A 124 -6.75 -13.18 17.52
C GLY A 124 -5.79 -12.95 16.36
N ASN A 125 -5.47 -14.02 15.62
CA ASN A 125 -4.46 -13.98 14.57
C ASN A 125 -4.90 -13.09 13.39
N LEU A 126 -4.07 -12.10 13.07
CA LEU A 126 -4.19 -11.29 11.87
C LEU A 126 -3.20 -11.80 10.82
N THR A 127 -3.70 -12.04 9.62
CA THR A 127 -2.94 -12.63 8.52
C THR A 127 -2.65 -11.63 7.40
N LEU A 128 -1.83 -12.04 6.44
CA LEU A 128 -1.63 -11.28 5.20
C LEU A 128 -2.97 -11.05 4.47
N ARG A 129 -3.90 -12.02 4.49
CA ARG A 129 -5.24 -11.87 3.94
C ARG A 129 -5.96 -10.67 4.54
N ASN A 130 -5.92 -10.51 5.87
CA ASN A 130 -6.56 -9.37 6.51
C ASN A 130 -5.99 -8.02 6.05
N VAL A 131 -4.69 -7.96 5.74
CA VAL A 131 -4.03 -6.76 5.19
C VAL A 131 -4.54 -6.41 3.78
N TYR A 132 -4.79 -7.41 2.93
CA TYR A 132 -5.38 -7.18 1.61
C TYR A 132 -6.88 -6.88 1.68
N GLU A 133 -7.61 -7.47 2.64
CA GLU A 133 -9.04 -7.22 2.84
C GLU A 133 -9.31 -5.82 3.38
N ILE A 134 -8.48 -5.32 4.30
CA ILE A 134 -8.66 -3.97 4.86
C ILE A 134 -8.31 -2.88 3.84
N MET A 135 -7.29 -3.10 3.01
CA MET A 135 -6.73 -2.10 2.11
C MET A 135 -6.35 -2.71 0.75
N PRO A 136 -7.36 -2.98 -0.11
CA PRO A 136 -7.14 -3.64 -1.40
C PRO A 136 -6.57 -2.69 -2.46
N PHE A 137 -6.54 -1.38 -2.22
CA PHE A 137 -6.07 -0.40 -3.19
C PHE A 137 -4.55 -0.23 -3.13
N ASP A 138 -3.96 0.08 -4.27
CA ASP A 138 -2.54 0.42 -4.40
C ASP A 138 -2.31 1.92 -4.20
N ASN A 139 -2.91 2.49 -3.16
CA ASN A 139 -2.70 3.88 -2.81
C ASN A 139 -1.31 4.07 -2.19
N ASP A 140 -0.62 5.12 -2.62
CA ASP A 140 0.68 5.51 -2.08
C ASP A 140 0.51 6.44 -0.87
N LEU A 141 1.44 6.37 0.07
CA LEU A 141 1.58 7.35 1.14
C LEU A 141 2.24 8.62 0.59
N VAL A 142 1.58 9.77 0.76
CA VAL A 142 2.07 11.06 0.27
C VAL A 142 2.18 12.06 1.42
N VAL A 143 3.36 12.64 1.58
CA VAL A 143 3.58 13.74 2.53
C VAL A 143 3.31 15.06 1.80
N LEU A 144 2.37 15.84 2.32
CA LEU A 144 2.12 17.20 1.86
C LEU A 144 2.66 18.19 2.88
N THR A 145 3.43 19.18 2.41
CA THR A 145 3.70 20.38 3.21
C THR A 145 2.63 21.42 2.88
N VAL A 146 1.88 21.86 3.87
CA VAL A 146 0.73 22.77 3.69
C VAL A 146 0.91 24.05 4.51
N SER A 147 0.34 25.16 4.04
CA SER A 147 0.24 26.40 4.84
C SER A 147 -0.78 26.21 5.97
N GLY A 148 -0.76 27.11 6.97
CA GLY A 148 -1.77 27.10 8.02
C GLY A 148 -3.19 27.32 7.50
N GLU A 149 -3.36 28.07 6.41
CA GLU A 149 -4.67 28.23 5.73
C GLU A 149 -5.16 26.90 5.14
N THR A 150 -4.32 26.21 4.37
CA THR A 150 -4.66 24.89 3.82
C THR A 150 -4.87 23.85 4.93
N MET A 151 -4.09 23.92 6.01
CA MET A 151 -4.29 23.07 7.18
C MET A 151 -5.63 23.35 7.88
N ARG A 152 -6.06 24.61 7.97
CA ARG A 152 -7.39 24.97 8.49
C ARG A 152 -8.50 24.34 7.65
N GLN A 153 -8.41 24.46 6.33
CA GLN A 153 -9.36 23.81 5.41
C GLN A 153 -9.35 22.29 5.57
N PHE A 154 -8.16 21.71 5.78
CA PHE A 154 -8.04 20.27 6.04
C PHE A 154 -8.71 19.83 7.34
N ILE A 155 -8.57 20.62 8.42
CA ILE A 155 -9.24 20.34 9.70
C ILE A 155 -10.77 20.46 9.55
N GLU A 156 -11.27 21.44 8.79
CA GLU A 156 -12.71 21.55 8.50
C GLU A 156 -13.22 20.38 7.67
N TYR A 157 -12.43 19.92 6.69
CA TYR A 157 -12.70 18.71 5.92
C TYR A 157 -12.78 17.46 6.82
N LEU A 158 -11.82 17.28 7.74
CA LEU A 158 -11.83 16.18 8.72
C LEU A 158 -13.05 16.27 9.64
N ALA A 159 -13.41 17.47 10.11
CA ALA A 159 -14.54 17.69 10.99
C ALA A 159 -15.87 17.29 10.33
N ALA A 160 -16.06 17.64 9.06
CA ALA A 160 -17.27 17.31 8.31
C ALA A 160 -17.40 15.81 8.02
N ARG A 161 -16.28 15.13 7.74
CA ARG A 161 -16.27 13.72 7.33
C ARG A 161 -16.12 12.74 8.48
N GLN A 162 -15.56 13.20 9.61
CA GLN A 162 -15.19 12.36 10.74
C GLN A 162 -14.27 11.21 10.29
N ASP A 163 -13.36 11.53 9.37
CA ASP A 163 -12.36 10.59 8.90
C ASP A 163 -11.30 10.36 9.99
N PRO A 164 -10.79 9.12 10.12
CA PRO A 164 -9.69 8.81 11.02
C PRO A 164 -8.47 9.69 10.79
N GLN A 165 -7.83 10.07 11.90
CA GLN A 165 -6.61 10.86 11.90
C GLN A 165 -5.66 10.46 13.03
N SER A 166 -4.40 10.89 12.93
CA SER A 166 -3.44 10.90 14.05
C SER A 166 -2.75 12.25 14.15
N GLY A 167 -2.35 12.67 15.36
CA GLY A 167 -1.62 13.92 15.59
C GLY A 167 -2.49 15.17 15.75
N LEU A 168 -3.80 15.04 15.59
CA LEU A 168 -4.78 16.09 15.88
C LEU A 168 -5.61 15.69 17.10
N LYS A 169 -5.93 16.66 17.97
CA LYS A 169 -7.07 16.55 18.87
C LYS A 169 -8.10 17.59 18.48
N LEU A 170 -9.31 17.11 18.22
CA LEU A 170 -10.41 17.84 17.62
C LEU A 170 -11.68 17.67 18.47
N VAL A 171 -12.13 18.75 19.09
CA VAL A 171 -13.44 18.80 19.76
C VAL A 171 -14.41 19.46 18.80
N LEU A 172 -15.47 18.76 18.41
CA LEU A 172 -16.47 19.25 17.49
C LEU A 172 -17.75 19.61 18.23
N ASP A 173 -18.41 20.67 17.78
CA ASP A 173 -19.77 20.98 18.17
C ASP A 173 -20.70 19.87 17.67
N LYS A 174 -21.48 19.28 18.58
CA LYS A 174 -22.32 18.11 18.25
C LYS A 174 -23.36 18.39 17.16
N ASP A 175 -23.87 19.62 17.07
CA ASP A 175 -24.98 19.97 16.20
C ASP A 175 -24.48 20.46 14.83
N THR A 176 -23.51 21.38 14.84
CA THR A 176 -22.97 22.02 13.63
C THR A 176 -21.76 21.30 13.05
N LYS A 177 -21.15 20.36 13.80
CA LYS A 177 -19.87 19.68 13.48
C LYS A 177 -18.69 20.63 13.27
N LYS A 178 -18.81 21.89 13.70
CA LYS A 178 -17.70 22.85 13.62
C LYS A 178 -16.64 22.55 14.67
N PRO A 179 -15.35 22.73 14.36
CA PRO A 179 -14.28 22.65 15.36
C PRO A 179 -14.46 23.70 16.46
N LEU A 180 -14.55 23.24 17.71
CA LEU A 180 -14.54 24.06 18.93
C LEU A 180 -13.13 24.20 19.48
N GLU A 181 -12.37 23.11 19.51
CA GLU A 181 -11.00 23.07 20.00
C GLU A 181 -10.14 22.27 19.04
N ILE A 182 -8.96 22.81 18.74
CA ILE A 182 -8.02 22.24 17.78
C ILE A 182 -6.63 22.30 18.38
N SER A 183 -6.00 21.14 18.55
CA SER A 183 -4.57 21.06 18.87
C SER A 183 -3.86 20.06 17.96
N VAL A 184 -2.66 20.42 17.53
CA VAL A 184 -1.79 19.59 16.70
C VAL A 184 -0.58 19.23 17.55
N ASN A 185 -0.31 17.94 17.73
CA ASN A 185 0.75 17.43 18.61
C ASN A 185 0.74 18.05 20.03
N GLY A 186 -0.46 18.21 20.59
CA GLY A 186 -0.68 18.75 21.93
C GLY A 186 -0.52 20.27 22.04
N GLN A 187 -0.22 20.98 20.95
CA GLN A 187 -0.13 22.44 20.94
C GLN A 187 -1.37 23.05 20.26
N PRO A 188 -1.87 24.21 20.72
CA PRO A 188 -2.93 24.93 20.02
C PRO A 188 -2.58 25.14 18.55
N PHE A 189 -3.55 24.93 17.67
CA PHE A 189 -3.33 25.16 16.25
C PHE A 189 -2.91 26.61 15.95
N ASP A 190 -1.85 26.77 15.17
CA ASP A 190 -1.31 28.06 14.76
C ASP A 190 -1.50 28.26 13.24
N PRO A 191 -2.32 29.24 12.81
CA PRO A 191 -2.57 29.50 11.39
C PRO A 191 -1.36 30.07 10.63
N GLN A 192 -0.31 30.50 11.32
CA GLN A 192 0.90 31.07 10.71
C GLN A 192 1.99 30.03 10.44
N LYS A 193 1.83 28.80 10.95
CA LYS A 193 2.79 27.70 10.73
C LYS A 193 2.51 26.93 9.45
N THR A 194 3.55 26.28 8.93
CA THR A 194 3.41 25.19 7.96
C THR A 194 3.33 23.86 8.68
N TYR A 195 2.64 22.91 8.07
CA TYR A 195 2.42 21.57 8.62
C TYR A 195 2.78 20.52 7.58
N ARG A 196 3.32 19.39 8.04
CA ARG A 196 3.45 18.18 7.22
C ARG A 196 2.30 17.24 7.54
N ILE A 197 1.45 16.99 6.55
CA ILE A 197 0.35 16.03 6.66
C ILE A 197 0.60 14.83 5.78
N LEU A 198 0.22 13.66 6.25
CA LEU A 198 0.26 12.40 5.50
C LEU A 198 -1.15 12.03 5.06
N VAL A 199 -1.31 11.80 3.76
CA VAL A 199 -2.56 11.39 3.13
C VAL A 199 -2.27 10.29 2.10
N SER A 200 -3.31 9.67 1.55
CA SER A 200 -3.18 8.86 0.34
C SER A 200 -2.97 9.74 -0.90
N ASP A 201 -2.34 9.20 -1.93
CA ASP A 201 -2.26 9.81 -3.26
C ASP A 201 -3.64 10.15 -3.86
N TYR A 202 -4.64 9.30 -3.62
CA TYR A 202 -6.03 9.56 -3.99
C TYR A 202 -6.55 10.86 -3.36
N VAL A 203 -6.35 11.07 -2.06
CA VAL A 203 -6.79 12.29 -1.36
C VAL A 203 -5.92 13.49 -1.74
N ALA A 204 -4.60 13.30 -1.86
CA ALA A 204 -3.65 14.34 -2.27
C ALA A 204 -4.00 14.96 -3.64
N THR A 205 -4.55 14.15 -4.55
CA THR A 205 -4.94 14.58 -5.90
C THR A 205 -6.38 15.11 -6.00
N GLY A 206 -7.07 15.24 -4.86
CA GLY A 206 -8.42 15.82 -4.77
C GLY A 206 -9.56 14.81 -4.71
N GLY A 207 -9.25 13.52 -4.52
CA GLY A 207 -10.24 12.51 -4.16
C GLY A 207 -11.06 12.91 -2.93
N ASP A 208 -12.27 12.36 -2.81
CA ASP A 208 -13.20 12.70 -1.73
C ASP A 208 -13.52 14.21 -1.59
N SER A 209 -13.39 14.97 -2.69
CA SER A 209 -13.56 16.43 -2.74
C SER A 209 -12.47 17.24 -2.02
N ALA A 210 -11.31 16.63 -1.76
CA ALA A 210 -10.16 17.29 -1.13
C ALA A 210 -9.33 18.17 -2.10
N PHE A 211 -9.98 18.80 -3.10
CA PHE A 211 -9.29 19.55 -4.17
C PHE A 211 -8.39 20.69 -3.66
N PHE A 212 -8.70 21.24 -2.49
CA PHE A 212 -7.90 22.28 -1.85
C PHE A 212 -6.47 21.82 -1.49
N LEU A 213 -6.25 20.51 -1.34
CA LEU A 213 -4.91 19.96 -1.08
C LEU A 213 -3.95 20.13 -2.27
N LYS A 214 -4.47 20.39 -3.48
CA LYS A 214 -3.63 20.78 -4.62
C LYS A 214 -2.88 22.09 -4.40
N ASN A 215 -3.31 22.91 -3.43
CA ASN A 215 -2.62 24.13 -3.02
C ASN A 215 -1.48 23.85 -2.00
N SER A 216 -1.11 22.59 -1.77
CA SER A 216 0.06 22.25 -0.93
C SER A 216 1.33 22.93 -1.44
N LEU A 217 2.17 23.38 -0.53
CA LEU A 217 3.47 23.98 -0.83
C LEU A 217 4.45 22.94 -1.40
N LYS A 218 4.34 21.69 -0.96
CA LYS A 218 5.08 20.53 -1.49
C LYS A 218 4.20 19.28 -1.42
N SER A 219 4.39 18.39 -2.40
CA SER A 219 3.78 17.06 -2.44
C SER A 219 4.86 16.03 -2.74
N GLU A 220 5.06 15.10 -1.82
CA GLU A 220 6.19 14.16 -1.81
C GLU A 220 5.67 12.73 -1.64
N PRO A 221 5.45 11.99 -2.76
CA PRO A 221 5.10 10.57 -2.72
C PRO A 221 6.25 9.75 -2.13
N LEU A 222 5.94 8.84 -1.21
CA LEU A 222 6.95 8.02 -0.55
C LEU A 222 7.30 6.76 -1.34
N ASN A 223 6.54 6.44 -2.40
CA ASN A 223 6.61 5.18 -3.12
C ASN A 223 6.55 4.00 -2.13
N TYR A 224 5.60 4.10 -1.22
CA TYR A 224 5.30 3.17 -0.15
C TYR A 224 3.79 2.98 -0.05
N LEU A 225 3.33 1.86 -0.62
CA LEU A 225 1.92 1.53 -0.60
C LEU A 225 1.41 1.46 0.83
N MET A 226 0.23 2.02 1.06
CA MET A 226 -0.39 1.99 2.37
C MET A 226 -0.58 0.54 2.86
N ARG A 227 -0.94 -0.39 1.96
CA ARG A 227 -1.02 -1.82 2.28
C ARG A 227 0.32 -2.41 2.73
N ASP A 228 1.42 -2.00 2.12
CA ASP A 228 2.76 -2.42 2.53
C ASP A 228 3.11 -1.86 3.91
N ALA A 229 2.72 -0.61 4.20
CA ALA A 229 2.91 -0.03 5.54
C ALA A 229 2.18 -0.81 6.64
N ILE A 230 0.94 -1.25 6.38
CA ILE A 230 0.19 -2.13 7.30
C ILE A 230 0.93 -3.46 7.49
N ARG A 231 1.31 -4.13 6.39
CA ARG A 231 2.02 -5.42 6.44
C ARG A 231 3.30 -5.29 7.26
N ASP A 232 4.14 -4.30 6.94
CA ASP A 232 5.45 -4.12 7.57
C ASP A 232 5.29 -3.79 9.06
N TYR A 233 4.27 -3.01 9.42
CA TYR A 233 3.95 -2.74 10.82
C TYR A 233 3.51 -4.02 11.55
N PHE A 234 2.60 -4.82 10.97
CA PHE A 234 2.16 -6.08 11.57
C PHE A 234 3.31 -7.07 11.73
N VAL A 235 4.14 -7.26 10.70
CA VAL A 235 5.34 -8.12 10.78
C VAL A 235 6.26 -7.66 11.91
N SER A 236 6.55 -6.35 11.99
CA SER A 236 7.40 -5.79 13.03
C SER A 236 6.85 -6.04 14.43
N LYS A 237 5.54 -5.85 14.64
CA LYS A 237 4.86 -6.08 15.92
C LYS A 237 4.81 -7.56 16.30
N GLY A 238 4.54 -8.44 15.34
CA GLY A 238 4.56 -9.89 15.55
C GLY A 238 5.94 -10.43 15.92
N GLN A 239 7.00 -9.94 15.26
CA GLN A 239 8.39 -10.27 15.61
C GLN A 239 8.78 -9.79 17.01
N GLN A 240 8.15 -8.72 17.50
CA GLN A 240 8.31 -8.21 18.87
C GLN A 240 7.39 -8.91 19.88
N HIS A 241 6.63 -9.92 19.47
CA HIS A 241 5.61 -10.60 20.28
C HIS A 241 4.58 -9.63 20.89
N GLN A 242 4.31 -8.51 20.21
CA GLN A 242 3.32 -7.53 20.65
C GLN A 242 1.94 -7.91 20.15
N ILE A 243 0.96 -7.81 21.03
CA ILE A 243 -0.47 -7.97 20.70
C ILE A 243 -1.03 -6.57 20.46
N LEU A 244 -1.66 -6.35 19.30
CA LEU A 244 -2.32 -5.10 18.99
C LEU A 244 -3.50 -4.89 19.94
N ASN A 245 -3.50 -3.77 20.65
CA ASN A 245 -4.60 -3.40 21.55
C ASN A 245 -4.81 -1.87 21.53
N PRO A 246 -5.15 -1.28 20.38
CA PRO A 246 -5.39 0.16 20.27
C PRO A 246 -6.51 0.58 21.21
N GLN A 247 -6.32 1.73 21.87
CA GLN A 247 -7.32 2.36 22.73
C GLN A 247 -7.71 3.69 22.12
N LEU A 248 -8.99 4.03 22.22
CA LEU A 248 -9.46 5.37 21.92
C LEU A 248 -8.81 6.35 22.90
N ASP A 249 -8.33 7.47 22.40
CA ASP A 249 -7.64 8.49 23.19
C ASP A 249 -8.40 9.83 23.20
N GLY A 250 -9.58 9.88 22.59
CA GLY A 250 -10.40 11.08 22.52
C GLY A 250 -9.84 12.10 21.54
N ARG A 251 -9.08 11.67 20.52
CA ARG A 251 -8.53 12.55 19.49
C ARG A 251 -9.60 13.23 18.66
N THR A 252 -10.81 12.67 18.59
CA THR A 252 -11.97 13.35 18.01
C THR A 252 -13.17 13.13 18.92
N THR A 253 -13.77 14.22 19.44
CA THR A 253 -14.91 14.15 20.36
C THR A 253 -16.01 15.11 19.96
N LEU A 254 -17.24 14.85 20.42
CA LEU A 254 -18.37 15.77 20.28
C LEU A 254 -18.67 16.41 21.64
N ARG A 255 -18.95 17.72 21.66
CA ARG A 255 -19.43 18.48 22.81
C ARG A 255 -20.73 19.19 22.45
#